data_AF-A0A839HKY2-F1
#
_entry.id   AF-A0A839HKY2-F1
#
_cell.length_a   1.000
_cell.length_b   1.000
_cell.length_c   1.000
_cell.angle_alpha   90.00
_cell.angle_beta   90.00
_cell.angle_gamma   90.00
#
_symmetry.space_group_name_H-M   'P 1'
#
loop_
_entity.id
_entity.type
_entity.pdbx_description
1 polymer ?
#
loop_
_entity_poly.entity_id
_entity_poly.type
_entity_poly.pdbx_seq_one_letter_code
_entity_poly.pdbx_strand_id
1 'polypeptide(L)'
;METDELVQRIAHSKKSLFITVLTANEVSTFGPDNIEHFLPWTLVQLAKLQRHKYSKNKKAGVLSLVIREFTALRDAVTGIPIKRIAGCFIQDGEVHSLTAGEMRQAFLTDAQTGEPLDPEPNVTFIDFEQLVAQL
;
A
#
# COMPACT_ATOMS: atom_id res chain seq x y z
N MET A 1 -9.30 -10.02 -7.38
CA MET A 1 -10.01 -9.51 -6.19
C MET A 1 -10.55 -8.14 -6.55
N GLU A 2 -11.80 -7.86 -6.21
CA GLU A 2 -12.42 -6.56 -6.50
C GLU A 2 -11.87 -5.47 -5.56
N THR A 3 -11.84 -4.22 -6.03
CA THR A 3 -11.35 -3.09 -5.22
C THR A 3 -12.12 -2.93 -3.91
N ASP A 4 -13.46 -3.03 -3.96
CA ASP A 4 -14.29 -2.88 -2.76
C ASP A 4 -14.02 -3.99 -1.74
N GLU A 5 -13.86 -5.23 -2.21
CA GLU A 5 -13.51 -6.37 -1.37
C GLU A 5 -12.18 -6.13 -0.65
N LEU A 6 -11.15 -5.67 -1.37
CA LEU A 6 -9.85 -5.38 -0.80
C LEU A 6 -9.93 -4.32 0.31
N VAL A 7 -10.54 -3.17 0.03
CA VAL A 7 -10.59 -2.05 1.00
C VAL A 7 -11.39 -2.46 2.24
N GLN A 8 -12.47 -3.22 2.07
CA GLN A 8 -13.23 -3.77 3.19
C GLN A 8 -12.41 -4.75 4.03
N ARG A 9 -11.66 -5.66 3.41
CA ARG A 9 -10.80 -6.62 4.12
C ARG A 9 -9.70 -5.92 4.92
N ILE A 10 -9.06 -4.91 4.34
CA ILE A 10 -8.06 -4.10 5.06
C ILE A 10 -8.70 -3.37 6.25
N ALA A 11 -9.85 -2.71 6.03
CA ALA A 11 -10.52 -1.93 7.07
C ALA A 11 -10.98 -2.77 8.28
N HIS A 12 -11.31 -4.04 8.07
CA HIS A 12 -11.75 -4.97 9.10
C HIS A 12 -10.65 -5.90 9.63
N SER A 13 -9.41 -5.75 9.15
CA SER A 13 -8.32 -6.61 9.60
C SER A 13 -8.04 -6.38 11.09
N LYS A 14 -7.83 -7.47 11.83
CA LYS A 14 -7.39 -7.42 13.24
C LYS A 14 -5.88 -7.27 13.39
N LYS A 15 -5.15 -7.19 12.28
CA LYS A 15 -3.70 -7.03 12.28
C LYS A 15 -3.31 -5.58 12.55
N SER A 16 -2.13 -5.40 13.14
CA SER A 16 -1.51 -4.07 13.27
C SER A 16 -0.92 -3.64 11.94
N LEU A 17 -1.75 -3.00 11.11
CA LEU A 17 -1.40 -2.52 9.79
C LEU A 17 -1.17 -1.01 9.80
N PHE A 18 -0.21 -0.57 9.00
CA PHE A 18 -0.03 0.80 8.60
C PHE A 18 -0.19 0.88 7.08
N ILE A 19 -1.28 1.49 6.63
CA ILE A 19 -1.64 1.58 5.22
C ILE A 19 -1.38 3.00 4.74
N THR A 20 -0.52 3.14 3.74
CA THR A 20 -0.34 4.41 3.04
C THR A 20 -1.07 4.34 1.71
N VAL A 21 -1.94 5.30 1.47
CA VAL A 21 -2.67 5.48 0.22
C VAL A 21 -2.09 6.70 -0.49
N LEU A 22 -1.66 6.51 -1.72
CA LEU A 22 -1.09 7.58 -2.55
C LEU A 22 -1.93 7.74 -3.81
N THR A 23 -2.17 8.99 -4.19
CA THR A 23 -2.76 9.38 -5.46
C THR A 23 -1.86 10.45 -6.10
N ALA A 24 -2.21 10.91 -7.30
CA ALA A 24 -1.46 11.99 -7.96
C ALA A 24 -1.37 13.29 -7.14
N ASN A 25 -2.36 13.57 -6.27
CA ASN A 25 -2.48 14.86 -5.58
C ASN A 25 -2.51 14.76 -4.06
N GLU A 26 -2.81 13.58 -3.52
CA GLU A 26 -3.07 13.37 -2.10
C GLU A 26 -2.37 12.12 -1.60
N VAL A 27 -1.84 12.18 -0.39
CA VAL A 27 -1.27 11.05 0.35
C VAL A 27 -1.87 11.02 1.75
N SER A 28 -2.14 9.82 2.27
CA SER A 28 -2.58 9.62 3.65
C SER A 28 -2.07 8.30 4.20
N THR A 29 -1.82 8.26 5.51
CA THR A 29 -1.39 7.04 6.21
C THR A 29 -2.33 6.75 7.36
N PHE A 30 -2.74 5.48 7.45
CA PHE A 30 -3.67 4.97 8.45
C PHE A 30 -3.00 3.88 9.27
N GLY A 31 -2.96 4.05 10.58
CA GLY A 31 -2.47 3.09 11.56
C GLY A 31 -3.55 2.73 12.59
N PRO A 32 -3.21 1.97 13.64
CA PRO A 32 -4.17 1.56 14.67
C PRO A 32 -4.93 2.71 15.36
N ASP A 33 -4.37 3.92 15.34
CA ASP A 33 -4.90 5.12 15.99
C ASP A 33 -5.89 5.93 15.13
N ASN A 34 -6.03 5.61 13.84
CA ASN A 34 -6.93 6.33 12.94
C ASN A 34 -7.51 5.45 11.80
N ILE A 35 -7.49 4.13 11.96
CA ILE A 35 -7.88 3.15 10.93
C ILE A 35 -9.36 3.29 10.51
N GLU A 36 -10.21 3.80 11.40
CA GLU A 36 -11.62 4.08 11.13
C GLU A 36 -11.82 5.09 9.98
N HIS A 37 -10.80 5.91 9.70
CA HIS A 37 -10.82 6.87 8.59
C HIS A 37 -10.36 6.28 7.27
N PHE A 38 -9.70 5.11 7.27
CA PHE A 38 -9.15 4.49 6.06
C PHE A 38 -10.21 4.23 5.00
N LEU A 39 -11.28 3.52 5.36
CA LEU A 39 -12.35 3.16 4.43
C LEU A 39 -13.05 4.39 3.82
N PRO A 40 -13.63 5.32 4.61
CA PRO A 40 -14.32 6.48 4.03
C PRO A 40 -13.38 7.36 3.21
N TRP A 41 -12.14 7.55 3.64
CA TRP A 41 -11.17 8.34 2.88
C TRP A 41 -10.79 7.68 1.55
N THR A 42 -10.54 6.37 1.55
CA THR A 42 -10.16 5.62 0.34
C THR A 42 -11.30 5.57 -0.66
N LEU A 43 -12.55 5.40 -0.22
CA LEU A 43 -13.72 5.43 -1.11
C LEU A 43 -13.87 6.80 -1.80
N VAL A 44 -13.61 7.91 -1.10
CA VAL A 44 -13.60 9.24 -1.70
C VAL A 44 -12.53 9.35 -2.79
N GLN A 45 -11.33 8.79 -2.57
CA GLN A 45 -10.30 8.79 -3.59
C GLN A 45 -10.69 7.94 -4.81
N LEU A 46 -11.20 6.73 -4.59
CA LEU A 46 -11.65 5.87 -5.68
C LEU A 46 -12.75 6.54 -6.52
N ALA A 47 -13.70 7.23 -5.88
CA ALA A 47 -14.73 8.00 -6.58
C ALA A 47 -14.14 9.17 -7.40
N LYS A 48 -13.10 9.84 -6.90
CA LYS A 48 -12.36 10.86 -7.67
C LYS A 48 -11.69 10.24 -8.91
N LEU A 49 -11.04 9.07 -8.79
CA LEU A 49 -10.42 8.38 -9.92
C LEU A 49 -11.45 7.99 -11.00
N GLN A 50 -12.61 7.48 -10.60
CA GLN A 50 -13.68 7.13 -11.53
C GLN A 50 -14.21 8.35 -12.30
N ARG A 51 -14.33 9.52 -11.66
CA ARG A 51 -14.72 10.76 -12.36
C ARG A 51 -13.70 11.16 -13.42
N HIS A 52 -12.41 10.93 -13.19
CA HIS A 52 -11.37 11.21 -14.19
C HIS A 52 -11.46 10.30 -15.43
N LYS A 53 -11.95 9.06 -15.29
CA LYS A 53 -12.18 8.13 -16.42
C LYS A 53 -13.14 8.70 -17.47
N TYR A 54 -14.10 9.53 -17.05
CA TYR A 54 -15.07 10.19 -17.93
C TYR A 54 -14.66 11.60 -18.37
N SER A 55 -13.49 12.09 -17.94
CA SER A 55 -12.97 13.40 -18.34
C SER A 55 -12.31 13.34 -19.73
N LYS A 56 -12.50 14.40 -20.53
CA LYS A 56 -11.89 14.53 -21.87
C LYS A 56 -10.35 14.56 -21.84
N ASN A 57 -9.75 14.89 -20.69
CA ASN A 57 -8.30 14.87 -20.46
C ASN A 57 -7.90 13.53 -19.80
N LYS A 58 -7.70 12.51 -20.64
CA LYS A 58 -7.41 11.11 -20.27
C LYS A 58 -6.03 10.92 -19.63
N LYS A 59 -5.89 11.19 -18.34
CA LYS A 59 -4.94 10.43 -17.52
C LYS A 59 -5.76 9.50 -16.64
N ALA A 60 -5.58 8.19 -16.83
CA ALA A 60 -6.17 7.20 -15.94
C ALA A 60 -5.68 7.51 -14.53
N GLY A 61 -6.62 7.69 -13.60
CA GLY A 61 -6.27 7.89 -12.20
C GLY A 61 -5.68 6.60 -11.65
N VAL A 62 -4.52 6.69 -11.00
CA VAL A 62 -3.91 5.58 -10.27
C VAL A 62 -3.93 5.91 -8.78
N LEU A 63 -4.30 4.93 -7.96
CA LEU A 63 -4.16 4.97 -6.52
C LEU A 63 -3.23 3.83 -6.10
N SER A 64 -2.15 4.14 -5.40
CA SER A 64 -1.20 3.16 -4.88
C SER A 64 -1.48 2.90 -3.41
N LEU A 65 -1.42 1.63 -3.02
CA LEU A 65 -1.53 1.17 -1.65
C LEU A 65 -0.19 0.55 -1.23
N VAL A 66 0.37 1.03 -0.15
CA VAL A 66 1.51 0.41 0.54
C VAL A 66 1.03 -0.04 1.91
N ILE A 67 1.13 -1.34 2.18
CA ILE A 67 0.70 -1.93 3.44
C ILE A 67 1.94 -2.38 4.20
N ARG A 68 2.07 -1.89 5.43
CA ARG A 68 3.15 -2.26 6.36
C ARG A 68 2.54 -3.01 7.54
N GLU A 69 3.08 -4.18 7.84
CA GLU A 69 2.69 -4.97 9.00
C GLU A 69 3.90 -5.15 9.91
N PHE A 70 3.79 -4.69 11.16
CA PHE A 70 4.80 -4.95 12.18
C PHE A 70 4.54 -6.31 12.82
N THR A 71 5.52 -7.20 12.73
CA THR A 71 5.41 -8.55 13.28
C THR A 71 5.85 -8.58 14.75
N ALA A 72 5.49 -9.64 15.47
CA ALA A 72 6.00 -9.89 16.81
C ALA A 72 7.48 -10.33 16.82
N LEU A 73 8.03 -10.72 15.66
CA LEU A 73 9.44 -11.08 15.51
C LEU A 73 10.29 -9.81 15.58
N ARG A 74 11.44 -9.92 16.25
CA ARG A 74 12.40 -8.82 16.37
C ARG A 74 13.70 -9.22 15.71
N ASP A 75 14.34 -8.26 15.07
CA ASP A 75 15.69 -8.44 14.58
C ASP A 75 16.65 -8.64 15.76
N ALA A 76 17.54 -9.62 15.63
CA ALA A 76 18.41 -10.05 16.71
C ALA A 76 19.51 -9.02 17.03
N VAL A 77 19.88 -8.17 16.07
CA VAL A 77 20.96 -7.19 16.21
C VAL A 77 20.43 -5.89 16.80
N THR A 78 19.34 -5.38 16.26
CA THR A 78 18.77 -4.07 16.59
C THR A 78 17.66 -4.15 17.64
N GLY A 79 17.05 -5.32 17.84
CA GLY A 79 15.89 -5.51 18.72
C GLY A 79 14.60 -4.88 18.20
N ILE A 80 14.61 -4.28 17.00
CA ILE A 80 13.44 -3.62 16.40
C ILE A 80 12.52 -4.68 15.78
N PRO A 81 11.18 -4.51 15.84
CA PRO A 81 10.25 -5.42 15.17
C PRO A 81 10.50 -5.53 13.66
N ILE A 82 10.44 -6.75 13.13
CA ILE A 82 10.52 -7.00 11.69
C ILE A 82 9.23 -6.50 11.04
N LYS A 83 9.37 -5.67 10.01
CA LYS A 83 8.28 -5.08 9.24
C LYS A 83 8.14 -5.79 7.90
N ARG A 84 6.94 -6.29 7.61
CA ARG A 84 6.56 -6.81 6.29
C ARG A 84 5.95 -5.67 5.46
N ILE A 85 6.39 -5.52 4.22
CA ILE A 85 5.86 -4.52 3.29
C ILE A 85 5.31 -5.23 2.05
N ALA A 86 4.08 -4.88 1.68
CA ALA A 86 3.47 -5.27 0.42
C ALA A 86 2.76 -4.06 -0.20
N GLY A 87 2.39 -4.15 -1.48
CA GLY A 87 1.67 -3.07 -2.11
C GLY A 87 0.92 -3.49 -3.37
N CYS A 88 -0.01 -2.66 -3.78
CA CYS A 88 -0.73 -2.80 -5.03
C CYS A 88 -1.03 -1.41 -5.58
N PHE A 89 -1.47 -1.33 -6.82
CA PHE A 89 -2.12 -0.13 -7.33
C PHE A 89 -3.49 -0.46 -7.87
N ILE A 90 -4.39 0.51 -7.79
CA ILE A 90 -5.74 0.44 -8.32
C ILE A 90 -5.79 1.38 -9.52
N GLN A 91 -6.12 0.82 -10.67
CA GLN A 91 -6.28 1.55 -11.92
C GLN A 91 -7.56 1.08 -12.60
N ASP A 92 -8.40 2.04 -13.02
CA ASP A 92 -9.66 1.75 -13.71
C ASP A 92 -10.66 0.83 -12.96
N GLY A 93 -10.46 0.65 -11.65
CA GLY A 93 -11.26 -0.22 -10.77
C GLY A 93 -10.60 -1.58 -10.49
N GLU A 94 -9.51 -1.90 -11.18
CA GLU A 94 -8.80 -3.17 -11.06
C GLU A 94 -7.62 -3.05 -10.08
N VAL A 95 -7.46 -4.08 -9.24
CA VAL A 95 -6.32 -4.20 -8.32
C VAL A 95 -5.18 -4.89 -9.06
N HIS A 96 -4.04 -4.21 -9.13
CA HIS A 96 -2.79 -4.73 -9.66
C HIS A 96 -1.79 -4.96 -8.52
N SER A 97 -1.64 -6.23 -8.16
CA SER A 97 -0.78 -6.69 -7.08
C SER A 97 0.69 -6.55 -7.44
N LEU A 98 1.51 -6.04 -6.51
CA LEU A 98 2.96 -6.01 -6.68
C LEU A 98 3.60 -7.22 -6.00
N THR A 99 4.61 -7.76 -6.66
CA THR A 99 5.51 -8.77 -6.12
C THR A 99 6.47 -8.17 -5.09
N ALA A 100 7.06 -9.02 -4.25
CA ALA A 100 8.13 -8.64 -3.34
C ALA A 100 9.31 -7.99 -4.08
N GLY A 101 9.62 -8.46 -5.29
CA GLY A 101 10.68 -7.90 -6.13
C GLY A 101 10.39 -6.48 -6.61
N GLU A 102 9.17 -6.24 -7.11
CA GLU A 102 8.73 -4.90 -7.54
C GLU A 102 8.67 -3.93 -6.37
N MET A 103 8.16 -4.38 -5.22
CA MET A 103 8.15 -3.57 -3.99
C MET A 103 9.57 -3.24 -3.52
N ARG A 104 10.48 -4.22 -3.54
CA ARG A 104 11.89 -4.00 -3.20
C ARG A 104 12.53 -3.00 -4.14
N GLN A 105 12.30 -3.13 -5.45
CA GLN A 105 12.84 -2.19 -6.43
C GLN A 105 12.31 -0.77 -6.19
N ALA A 106 10.99 -0.61 -5.99
CA ALA A 106 10.39 0.69 -5.74
C ALA A 106 10.90 1.37 -4.46
N PHE A 107 11.20 0.59 -3.41
CA PHE A 107 11.69 1.12 -2.13
C PHE A 107 13.21 1.35 -2.08
N LEU A 108 13.97 0.64 -2.92
CA LEU A 108 15.44 0.73 -2.95
C LEU A 108 15.95 1.49 -4.16
N THR A 109 15.13 2.38 -4.72
CA THR A 109 15.51 3.25 -5.84
C THR A 109 15.08 4.66 -5.51
N ASP A 110 16.03 5.59 -5.58
CA ASP A 110 15.77 7.00 -5.40
C ASP A 110 14.87 7.51 -6.53
N ALA A 111 13.70 8.05 -6.19
CA ALA A 111 12.70 8.42 -7.18
C ALA A 111 13.12 9.60 -8.08
N GLN A 112 14.11 10.41 -7.65
CA GLN A 112 14.57 11.58 -8.40
C GLN A 112 15.73 11.24 -9.35
N THR A 113 16.65 10.40 -8.90
CA THR A 113 17.92 10.09 -9.58
C THR A 113 17.91 8.72 -10.25
N GLY A 114 17.08 7.79 -9.77
CA GLY A 114 17.06 6.39 -10.21
C GLY A 114 18.19 5.54 -9.62
N GLU A 115 19.02 6.12 -8.75
CA GLU A 115 20.13 5.41 -8.11
C GLU A 115 19.64 4.47 -6.99
N PRO A 116 20.34 3.36 -6.72
CA PRO A 116 19.95 2.44 -5.66
C PRO A 116 20.11 3.08 -4.28
N LEU A 117 19.16 2.79 -3.39
CA LEU A 117 19.21 3.15 -1.97
C LEU A 117 19.64 1.95 -1.13
N ASP A 118 20.28 2.24 0.00
CA ASP A 118 20.62 1.21 0.98
C ASP A 118 19.36 0.56 1.57
N PRO A 119 19.35 -0.77 1.76
CA PRO A 119 18.22 -1.45 2.35
C PRO A 119 18.00 -1.03 3.82
N GLU A 120 16.75 -0.70 4.16
CA GLU A 120 16.35 -0.52 5.55
C GLU A 120 16.50 -1.85 6.29
N PRO A 121 17.22 -1.89 7.44
CA PRO A 121 17.31 -3.10 8.23
C PRO A 121 15.92 -3.51 8.72
N ASN A 122 15.71 -4.82 8.88
CA ASN A 122 14.47 -5.38 9.46
C ASN A 122 13.22 -5.24 8.59
N VAL A 123 13.41 -4.95 7.29
CA VAL A 123 12.33 -4.93 6.30
C VAL A 123 12.32 -6.20 5.48
N THR A 124 11.15 -6.82 5.37
CA THR A 124 10.90 -7.93 4.46
C THR A 124 9.82 -7.52 3.46
N PHE A 125 10.15 -7.50 2.17
CA PHE A 125 9.17 -7.34 1.12
C PHE A 125 8.49 -8.68 0.85
N ILE A 126 7.15 -8.68 0.76
CA ILE A 126 6.36 -9.87 0.46
C ILE A 126 5.39 -9.57 -0.69
N ASP A 127 4.97 -10.62 -1.38
CA ASP A 127 3.95 -10.50 -2.42
C ASP A 127 2.64 -10.00 -1.81
N PHE A 128 1.97 -9.09 -2.50
CA PHE A 128 0.71 -8.54 -2.03
C PHE A 128 -0.35 -9.60 -1.75
N GLU A 129 -0.48 -10.59 -2.63
CA GLU A 129 -1.40 -11.70 -2.47
C GLU A 129 -1.12 -12.52 -1.20
N GLN A 130 0.16 -12.67 -0.83
CA GLN A 130 0.56 -13.38 0.39
C GLN A 130 0.11 -12.61 1.65
N LEU A 131 0.20 -11.28 1.64
CA LEU A 131 -0.27 -10.45 2.75
C LEU A 131 -1.79 -10.52 2.86
N VAL A 132 -2.47 -10.31 1.72
CA VAL A 132 -3.94 -10.26 1.66
C VAL A 132 -4.55 -11.59 2.06
N ALA A 133 -3.96 -12.74 1.71
CA ALA A 133 -4.44 -14.06 2.15
C ALA A 133 -4.50 -14.22 3.69
N GLN A 134 -3.84 -13.34 4.45
CA GLN A 134 -3.78 -13.36 5.91
C GLN A 134 -4.60 -12.25 6.59
N LEU A 135 -5.26 -11.37 5.81
CA LEU A 135 -6.15 -10.30 6.30
C LEU A 135 -7.55 -10.85 6.55
#